data_AF-A0A1H7WZL6-F1
#
_entry.id   AF-A0A1H7WZL6-F1
#
_cell.length_a   1.000
_cell.length_b   1.000
_cell.length_c   1.000
_cell.angle_alpha   90.00
_cell.angle_beta   90.00
_cell.angle_gamma   90.00
#
_symmetry.space_group_name_H-M   'P 1'
#
loop_
_entity.id
_entity.type
_entity.pdbx_description
1 polymer ?
#
loop_
_entity_poly.entity_id
_entity_poly.type
_entity_poly.pdbx_seq_one_letter_code
_entity_poly.pdbx_strand_id
1 'polypeptide(L)'
;MLFPKTNIEKKLTQHRNKQFNPSNWEKQVESIFEREEKKDHRILKTLENGTTSEINTFNFDQLESSNIYHIDQIKKICIDYRLRFLDSKYFKGELPREAVLQIKELEKTHKIEMKGFKIIAPSKLFKLANADDPLLFAPMGNDYYYLIHKWGDDLHPFRKIMMWFFKSFENLLILTFLVSLLVTFMVPQGLFSKESNTSEFIMIFFFMFKSVAAVVLFYGFALGKNFNTAIWDSKYFNA
;
A
#
# COMPACT_ATOMS: atom_id res chain seq x y z
N MET A 1 -16.01 -6.31 -22.05
CA MET A 1 -14.83 -6.34 -21.17
C MET A 1 -13.91 -5.20 -21.59
N LEU A 2 -13.69 -4.15 -20.78
CA LEU A 2 -12.98 -2.95 -21.27
C LEU A 2 -11.71 -2.55 -20.52
N PHE A 3 -11.33 -3.21 -19.42
CA PHE A 3 -10.06 -2.94 -18.76
C PHE A 3 -9.44 -4.22 -18.16
N PRO A 4 -8.15 -4.50 -18.38
CA PRO A 4 -7.48 -5.65 -17.78
C PRO A 4 -7.39 -5.50 -16.25
N LYS A 5 -7.54 -6.61 -15.52
CA LYS A 5 -7.35 -6.61 -14.05
C LYS A 5 -5.91 -6.17 -13.70
N THR A 6 -5.74 -5.54 -12.54
CA THR A 6 -4.44 -5.05 -12.07
C THR A 6 -3.74 -6.09 -11.21
N ASN A 7 -2.70 -6.69 -11.79
CA ASN A 7 -1.76 -7.56 -11.11
C ASN A 7 -0.74 -6.72 -10.32
N ILE A 8 -0.66 -6.94 -9.00
CA ILE A 8 0.20 -6.14 -8.12
C ILE A 8 1.69 -6.46 -8.29
N GLU A 9 2.05 -7.71 -8.54
CA GLU A 9 3.43 -8.12 -8.84
C GLU A 9 3.96 -7.40 -10.09
N LYS A 10 3.18 -7.37 -11.17
CA LYS A 10 3.57 -6.60 -12.38
C LYS A 10 3.78 -5.12 -12.09
N LYS A 11 3.00 -4.55 -11.16
CA LYS A 11 3.14 -3.15 -10.74
C LYS A 11 4.36 -2.92 -9.85
N LEU A 12 4.69 -3.86 -8.98
CA LEU A 12 5.92 -3.87 -8.18
C LEU A 12 7.14 -3.90 -9.10
N THR A 13 7.19 -4.84 -10.05
CA THR A 13 8.26 -4.95 -11.06
C THR A 13 8.40 -3.68 -11.89
N GLN A 14 7.28 -3.10 -12.36
CA GLN A 14 7.30 -1.83 -13.08
C GLN A 14 7.83 -0.67 -12.24
N HIS A 15 7.49 -0.62 -10.95
CA HIS A 15 7.96 0.45 -10.06
C HIS A 15 9.45 0.32 -9.75
N ARG A 16 9.95 -0.90 -9.51
CA ARG A 16 11.38 -1.18 -9.38
C ARG A 16 12.14 -0.77 -10.63
N ASN A 17 11.71 -1.22 -11.81
CA ASN A 17 12.41 -0.92 -13.07
C ASN A 17 12.39 0.58 -13.40
N LYS A 18 11.40 1.34 -12.94
CA LYS A 18 11.40 2.82 -13.05
C LYS A 18 12.40 3.49 -12.11
N GLN A 19 12.71 2.87 -10.97
CA GLN A 19 13.76 3.37 -10.08
C GLN A 19 15.16 3.00 -10.58
N PHE A 20 15.30 1.85 -11.25
CA PHE A 20 16.57 1.41 -11.81
C PHE A 20 16.84 2.09 -13.16
N ASN A 21 17.67 3.13 -13.17
CA ASN A 21 18.16 3.76 -14.40
C ASN A 21 19.65 3.40 -14.59
N PRO A 22 20.02 2.66 -15.65
CA PRO A 22 21.41 2.28 -15.91
C PRO A 22 22.39 3.45 -15.99
N SER A 23 21.90 4.64 -16.37
CA SER A 23 22.70 5.86 -16.51
C SER A 23 22.94 6.63 -15.21
N ASN A 24 22.40 6.18 -14.08
CA ASN A 24 22.45 6.91 -12.80
C ASN A 24 22.85 6.01 -11.60
N TRP A 25 23.48 4.87 -11.88
CA TRP A 25 23.82 3.87 -10.88
C TRP A 25 24.80 4.40 -9.82
N GLU A 26 25.76 5.25 -10.22
CA GLU A 26 26.76 5.85 -9.33
C GLU A 26 26.10 6.68 -8.22
N LYS A 27 25.15 7.55 -8.58
CA LYS A 27 24.37 8.36 -7.61
C LYS A 27 23.46 7.50 -6.73
N GLN A 28 22.99 6.36 -7.23
CA GLN A 28 22.19 5.45 -6.42
C GLN A 28 23.04 4.75 -5.37
N VAL A 29 24.23 4.29 -5.76
CA VAL A 29 25.23 3.69 -4.87
C VAL A 29 25.68 4.70 -3.82
N GLU A 30 26.02 5.93 -4.23
CA GLU A 30 26.37 7.02 -3.30
C GLU A 30 25.23 7.32 -2.31
N SER A 31 23.98 7.38 -2.77
CA SER A 31 22.81 7.59 -1.89
C SER A 31 22.49 6.41 -0.97
N ILE A 32 22.97 5.21 -1.28
CA ILE A 32 22.86 4.02 -0.44
C ILE A 32 23.95 4.09 0.64
N PHE A 33 25.19 4.42 0.27
CA PHE A 33 26.29 4.63 1.20
C PHE A 33 26.01 5.77 2.19
N GLU A 34 25.53 6.93 1.73
CA GLU A 34 25.13 8.04 2.63
C GLU A 34 23.97 7.67 3.57
N ARG A 35 23.10 6.73 3.15
CA ARG A 35 22.02 6.19 4.00
C ARG A 35 22.53 5.16 5.00
N GLU A 36 23.55 4.38 4.64
CA GLU A 36 24.22 3.45 5.55
C GLU A 36 25.06 4.18 6.60
N GLU A 37 25.78 5.24 6.21
CA GLU A 37 26.57 6.06 7.15
C GLU A 37 25.66 6.73 8.21
N LYS A 38 24.43 7.09 7.83
CA LYS A 38 23.38 7.52 8.78
C LYS A 38 22.80 6.39 9.63
N LYS A 39 22.86 5.13 9.16
CA LYS A 39 22.47 3.93 9.92
C LYS A 39 23.57 3.48 10.90
N ASP A 40 24.83 3.85 10.71
CA ASP A 40 25.93 3.51 11.64
C ASP A 40 25.72 4.09 13.04
N HIS A 41 25.17 5.30 13.14
CA HIS A 41 24.75 5.87 14.43
C HIS A 41 23.61 5.07 15.10
N ARG A 42 22.77 4.39 14.33
CA ARG A 42 21.72 3.49 14.83
C ARG A 42 22.30 2.14 15.23
N ILE A 43 23.32 1.64 14.54
CA ILE A 43 24.02 0.37 14.84
C ILE A 43 24.72 0.47 16.19
N LEU A 44 25.42 1.58 16.47
CA LEU A 44 26.00 1.84 17.81
C LEU A 44 24.95 1.78 18.92
N LYS A 45 23.75 2.33 18.67
CA LYS A 45 22.61 2.31 19.61
C LYS A 45 21.90 0.96 19.75
N THR A 46 22.05 0.10 18.74
CA THR A 46 21.43 -1.25 18.67
C THR A 46 22.36 -2.31 19.26
N LEU A 47 23.68 -2.14 19.13
CA LEU A 47 24.69 -2.94 19.83
C LEU A 47 24.54 -2.83 21.37
N GLU A 48 24.05 -1.70 21.88
CA GLU A 48 23.71 -1.52 23.29
C GLU A 48 22.37 -2.17 23.71
N ASN A 49 21.45 -2.45 22.78
CA ASN A 49 20.06 -2.84 23.09
C ASN A 49 19.59 -4.15 22.44
N GLY A 50 20.49 -4.94 21.85
CA GLY A 50 20.29 -6.35 21.51
C GLY A 50 18.91 -6.71 20.97
N THR A 51 18.54 -6.20 19.79
CA THR A 51 17.33 -6.67 19.09
C THR A 51 17.71 -7.66 17.99
N THR A 52 17.44 -8.94 18.24
CA THR A 52 17.49 -10.01 17.26
C THR A 52 16.43 -9.77 16.19
N SER A 53 16.84 -9.22 15.05
CA SER A 53 16.01 -9.27 13.84
C SER A 53 16.06 -10.69 13.28
N GLU A 54 14.90 -11.26 12.95
CA GLU A 54 14.80 -12.54 12.22
C GLU A 54 15.35 -12.34 10.80
N ILE A 55 16.65 -12.54 10.62
CA ILE A 55 17.33 -12.41 9.33
C ILE A 55 17.46 -13.81 8.74
N ASN A 56 16.95 -13.99 7.52
CA ASN A 56 17.21 -15.20 6.74
C ASN A 56 18.44 -14.96 5.87
N THR A 57 19.51 -15.73 6.11
CA THR A 57 20.75 -15.65 5.34
C THR A 57 20.59 -16.38 4.01
N PHE A 58 20.12 -15.67 2.99
CA PHE A 58 20.01 -16.25 1.65
C PHE A 58 21.37 -16.31 0.95
N ASN A 59 21.53 -17.31 0.08
CA ASN A 59 22.67 -17.36 -0.84
C ASN A 59 22.38 -16.43 -2.05
N PHE A 60 23.08 -15.30 -2.12
CA PHE A 60 22.90 -14.26 -3.15
C PHE A 60 23.10 -14.77 -4.59
N ASP A 61 23.94 -15.79 -4.80
CA ASP A 61 24.22 -16.33 -6.14
C ASP A 61 23.04 -17.13 -6.72
N GLN A 62 22.12 -17.57 -5.85
CA GLN A 62 20.98 -18.41 -6.21
C GLN A 62 19.65 -17.65 -6.16
N LEU A 63 19.69 -16.36 -5.86
CA LEU A 63 18.50 -15.52 -5.75
C LEU A 63 18.16 -14.87 -7.09
N GLU A 64 16.88 -14.95 -7.45
CA GLU A 64 16.37 -14.16 -8.55
C GLU A 64 16.23 -12.68 -8.15
N SER A 65 17.05 -11.81 -8.73
CA SER A 65 16.98 -10.36 -8.54
C SER A 65 15.61 -9.76 -8.89
N SER A 66 14.81 -10.45 -9.71
CA SER A 66 13.44 -10.07 -10.06
C SER A 66 12.43 -10.18 -8.91
N ASN A 67 12.77 -10.88 -7.83
CA ASN A 67 11.85 -11.12 -6.71
C ASN A 67 12.26 -10.35 -5.44
N ILE A 68 13.34 -9.56 -5.51
CA ILE A 68 13.83 -8.75 -4.39
C ILE A 68 13.19 -7.36 -4.44
N TYR A 69 12.62 -6.94 -3.31
CA TYR A 69 11.95 -5.64 -3.13
C TYR A 69 12.39 -4.94 -1.86
N HIS A 70 12.57 -3.63 -1.93
CA HIS A 70 12.82 -2.80 -0.74
C HIS A 70 11.50 -2.43 -0.05
N ILE A 71 11.52 -2.23 1.27
CA ILE A 71 10.34 -1.85 2.05
C ILE A 71 9.64 -0.60 1.50
N ASP A 72 10.39 0.37 0.97
CA ASP A 72 9.81 1.59 0.40
C ASP A 72 8.98 1.32 -0.87
N GLN A 73 9.38 0.34 -1.67
CA GLN A 73 8.65 -0.07 -2.87
C GLN A 73 7.34 -0.76 -2.47
N ILE A 74 7.42 -1.66 -1.49
CA ILE A 74 6.26 -2.34 -0.88
C ILE A 74 5.30 -1.31 -0.27
N LYS A 75 5.81 -0.38 0.54
CA LYS A 75 5.06 0.70 1.18
C LYS A 75 4.30 1.54 0.15
N LYS A 76 4.97 1.93 -0.94
CA LYS A 76 4.33 2.74 -1.99
C LYS A 76 3.13 2.02 -2.62
N ILE A 77 3.30 0.74 -2.96
CA ILE A 77 2.22 -0.08 -3.50
C ILE A 77 1.09 -0.27 -2.48
N CYS A 78 1.42 -0.51 -1.22
CA CYS A 78 0.44 -0.65 -0.15
C CYS A 78 -0.40 0.63 0.02
N ILE A 79 0.23 1.80 -0.05
CA ILE A 79 -0.48 3.08 0.07
C ILE A 79 -1.35 3.36 -1.16
N ASP A 80 -0.83 3.12 -2.37
CA ASP A 80 -1.53 3.42 -3.62
C ASP A 80 -2.77 2.53 -3.84
N TYR A 81 -2.75 1.27 -3.37
CA TYR A 81 -3.84 0.31 -3.54
C TYR A 81 -4.65 0.03 -2.27
N ARG A 82 -4.31 0.68 -1.16
CA ARG A 82 -4.86 0.44 0.19
C ARG A 82 -4.71 -1.03 0.60
N LEU A 83 -3.48 -1.51 0.58
CA LEU A 83 -3.06 -2.82 1.08
C LEU A 83 -2.31 -2.64 2.40
N ARG A 84 -2.22 -3.71 3.18
CA ARG A 84 -1.40 -3.77 4.40
C ARG A 84 -0.28 -4.77 4.21
N PHE A 85 0.86 -4.49 4.79
CA PHE A 85 2.01 -5.37 4.86
C PHE A 85 2.20 -5.81 6.31
N LEU A 86 1.79 -7.04 6.64
CA LEU A 86 1.77 -7.52 8.03
C LEU A 86 2.34 -8.93 8.11
N ASP A 87 2.75 -9.34 9.31
CA ASP A 87 3.19 -10.71 9.58
C ASP A 87 2.08 -11.72 9.22
N SER A 88 2.50 -12.85 8.67
CA SER A 88 1.63 -13.98 8.27
C SER A 88 0.71 -14.46 9.39
N LYS A 89 1.11 -14.34 10.67
CA LYS A 89 0.28 -14.68 11.84
C LYS A 89 -1.05 -13.94 11.92
N TYR A 90 -1.17 -12.76 11.31
CA TYR A 90 -2.41 -11.99 11.30
C TYR A 90 -3.32 -12.37 10.12
N PHE A 91 -2.78 -13.07 9.13
CA PHE A 91 -3.53 -13.47 7.94
C PHE A 91 -4.51 -14.59 8.30
N LYS A 92 -5.80 -14.36 8.03
CA LYS A 92 -6.88 -15.31 8.34
C LYS A 92 -7.31 -16.16 7.15
N GLY A 93 -6.66 -15.99 5.99
CA GLY A 93 -6.89 -16.83 4.82
C GLY A 93 -6.05 -18.10 4.87
N GLU A 94 -6.47 -19.11 4.12
CA GLU A 94 -5.66 -20.31 3.93
C GLU A 94 -4.49 -20.02 2.96
N LEU A 95 -3.32 -20.54 3.29
CA LEU A 95 -2.17 -20.51 2.39
C LEU A 95 -2.33 -21.65 1.35
N PRO A 96 -2.20 -21.37 0.05
CA PRO A 96 -2.29 -22.40 -0.97
C PRO A 96 -1.13 -23.39 -0.83
N ARG A 97 -1.37 -24.64 -1.21
CA ARG A 97 -0.33 -25.69 -1.21
C ARG A 97 0.89 -25.30 -2.05
N GLU A 98 0.67 -24.55 -3.13
CA GLU A 98 1.71 -24.01 -4.01
C GLU A 98 2.70 -23.10 -3.26
N ALA A 99 2.20 -22.19 -2.42
CA ALA A 99 3.07 -21.33 -1.61
C ALA A 99 3.92 -22.17 -0.63
N VAL A 100 3.35 -23.20 -0.02
CA VAL A 100 4.08 -24.10 0.89
C VAL A 100 5.16 -24.91 0.16
N LEU A 101 4.88 -25.36 -1.06
CA LEU A 101 5.86 -26.06 -1.90
C LEU A 101 7.04 -25.14 -2.25
N GLN A 102 6.77 -23.90 -2.66
CA GLN A 102 7.82 -22.92 -2.99
C GLN A 102 8.68 -22.56 -1.79
N ILE A 103 8.08 -22.44 -0.59
CA ILE A 103 8.86 -22.25 0.66
C ILE A 103 9.83 -23.42 0.84
N LYS A 104 9.35 -24.67 0.75
CA LYS A 104 10.20 -25.86 0.94
C LYS A 104 11.33 -25.95 -0.09
N GLU A 105 11.07 -25.58 -1.34
CA GLU A 105 12.10 -25.55 -2.39
C GLU A 105 13.18 -24.50 -2.09
N LEU A 106 12.78 -23.30 -1.69
CA LEU A 106 13.69 -22.23 -1.29
C LEU A 106 14.52 -22.60 -0.04
N GLU A 107 13.90 -23.21 0.98
CA GLU A 107 14.60 -23.70 2.17
C GLU A 107 15.64 -24.75 1.83
N LYS A 108 15.30 -25.70 0.94
CA LYS A 108 16.23 -26.74 0.48
C LYS A 108 17.40 -26.15 -0.33
N THR A 109 17.12 -25.18 -1.17
CA THR A 109 18.11 -24.54 -2.06
C THR A 109 19.12 -23.74 -1.24
N HIS A 110 18.62 -22.91 -0.32
CA HIS A 110 19.46 -22.05 0.51
C HIS A 110 19.96 -22.72 1.80
N LYS A 111 19.48 -23.93 2.13
CA LYS A 111 19.79 -24.68 3.35
C LYS A 111 19.52 -23.87 4.62
N ILE A 112 18.40 -23.14 4.63
CA ILE A 112 17.95 -22.32 5.76
C ILE A 112 16.54 -22.71 6.17
N GLU A 113 16.19 -22.43 7.42
CA GLU A 113 14.82 -22.45 7.90
C GLU A 113 14.29 -21.01 7.84
N MET A 114 13.33 -20.74 6.94
CA MET A 114 12.84 -19.39 6.72
C MET A 114 11.87 -18.97 7.82
N LYS A 115 12.11 -17.80 8.42
CA LYS A 115 11.27 -17.22 9.48
C LYS A 115 10.82 -15.81 9.12
N GLY A 116 9.82 -15.30 9.85
CA GLY A 116 9.37 -13.92 9.72
C GLY A 116 8.53 -13.61 8.47
N PHE A 117 7.78 -14.58 7.92
CA PHE A 117 6.97 -14.35 6.73
C PHE A 117 5.99 -13.19 6.87
N LYS A 118 5.95 -12.31 5.86
CA LYS A 118 5.02 -11.18 5.76
C LYS A 118 4.14 -11.29 4.54
N ILE A 119 2.92 -10.78 4.64
CA ILE A 119 1.93 -10.84 3.58
C ILE A 119 1.46 -9.43 3.23
N ILE A 120 1.44 -9.10 1.94
CA ILE A 120 0.69 -7.95 1.43
C ILE A 120 -0.73 -8.41 1.13
N ALA A 121 -1.72 -7.76 1.74
CA ALA A 121 -3.12 -8.10 1.56
C ALA A 121 -4.07 -6.91 1.81
N PRO A 122 -5.24 -6.84 1.17
CA PRO A 122 -6.31 -5.91 1.56
C PRO A 122 -6.70 -6.06 3.04
N SER A 123 -7.11 -4.96 3.68
CA SER A 123 -7.54 -4.97 5.09
C SER A 123 -8.72 -5.91 5.39
N LYS A 124 -9.48 -6.30 4.35
CA LYS A 124 -10.57 -7.28 4.46
C LYS A 124 -10.06 -8.72 4.69
N LEU A 125 -8.90 -9.08 4.15
CA LEU A 125 -8.31 -10.44 4.25
C LEU A 125 -7.84 -10.80 5.66
N PHE A 126 -7.50 -9.79 6.46
CA PHE A 126 -7.18 -9.97 7.87
C PHE A 126 -8.44 -10.21 8.74
N LYS A 127 -9.64 -10.13 8.15
CA LYS A 127 -10.93 -10.36 8.82
C LYS A 127 -11.72 -11.53 8.24
N LEU A 128 -11.80 -11.62 6.92
CA LEU A 128 -12.57 -12.63 6.17
C LEU A 128 -11.66 -13.31 5.13
N ALA A 129 -11.83 -14.62 4.95
CA ALA A 129 -11.10 -15.47 4.01
C ALA A 129 -11.51 -15.26 2.52
N ASN A 130 -11.89 -14.04 2.12
CA ASN A 130 -12.32 -13.76 0.74
C ASN A 130 -11.15 -13.22 -0.08
N ALA A 131 -10.48 -14.08 -0.85
CA ALA A 131 -9.20 -13.84 -1.51
C ALA A 131 -9.23 -12.73 -2.59
N ASP A 132 -8.49 -11.64 -2.36
CA ASP A 132 -8.14 -10.59 -3.32
C ASP A 132 -6.61 -10.36 -3.28
N ASP A 133 -5.88 -10.97 -4.21
CA ASP A 133 -4.44 -10.79 -4.50
C ASP A 133 -3.42 -10.72 -3.32
N PRO A 134 -3.33 -11.73 -2.43
CA PRO A 134 -2.24 -11.83 -1.45
C PRO A 134 -0.86 -12.15 -2.07
N LEU A 135 0.17 -11.50 -1.53
CA LEU A 135 1.57 -11.74 -1.86
C LEU A 135 2.35 -12.13 -0.60
N LEU A 136 3.11 -13.21 -0.65
CA LEU A 136 3.95 -13.70 0.43
C LEU A 136 5.39 -13.27 0.26
N PHE A 137 5.97 -12.72 1.32
CA PHE A 137 7.34 -12.27 1.37
C PHE A 137 8.11 -12.92 2.53
N ALA A 138 9.41 -13.12 2.33
CA ALA A 138 10.36 -13.46 3.38
C ALA A 138 11.37 -12.32 3.58
N PRO A 139 11.72 -11.98 4.84
CA PRO A 139 12.72 -10.95 5.14
C PRO A 139 14.12 -11.46 4.79
N MET A 140 14.90 -10.65 4.08
CA MET A 140 16.31 -10.94 3.72
C MET A 140 17.30 -10.18 4.61
N GLY A 141 16.82 -9.25 5.44
CA GLY A 141 17.64 -8.27 6.16
C GLY A 141 17.73 -6.93 5.42
N ASN A 142 18.26 -5.90 6.09
CA ASN A 142 18.44 -4.54 5.55
C ASN A 142 17.19 -3.92 4.88
N ASP A 143 16.00 -4.19 5.42
CA ASP A 143 14.71 -3.71 4.87
C ASP A 143 14.35 -4.27 3.48
N TYR A 144 15.03 -5.33 3.04
CA TYR A 144 14.73 -6.08 1.83
C TYR A 144 13.88 -7.32 2.11
N TYR A 145 13.00 -7.59 1.17
CA TYR A 145 12.05 -8.70 1.21
C TYR A 145 12.07 -9.45 -0.12
N TYR A 146 12.10 -10.77 -0.04
CA TYR A 146 12.00 -11.67 -1.18
C TYR A 146 10.54 -12.06 -1.39
N LEU A 147 10.03 -11.87 -2.60
CA LEU A 147 8.70 -12.35 -3.00
C LEU A 147 8.78 -13.86 -3.24
N ILE A 148 8.05 -14.63 -2.43
CA ILE A 148 7.98 -16.08 -2.56
C ILE A 148 6.89 -16.43 -3.57
N HIS A 149 5.65 -16.02 -3.28
CA HIS A 149 4.50 -16.45 -4.06
C HIS A 149 3.39 -15.40 -4.10
N LYS A 150 2.60 -15.44 -5.16
CA LYS A 150 1.39 -14.65 -5.38
C LYS A 150 0.23 -15.61 -5.65
N TRP A 151 -0.90 -15.43 -4.97
CA TRP A 151 -2.11 -16.22 -5.22
C TRP A 151 -3.37 -15.35 -5.13
N GLY A 152 -4.49 -15.89 -5.60
CA GLY A 152 -5.79 -15.20 -5.58
C GLY A 152 -6.10 -14.38 -6.84
N ASP A 153 -7.23 -13.67 -6.79
CA ASP A 153 -7.76 -12.91 -7.93
C ASP A 153 -7.15 -11.50 -8.03
N ASP A 154 -6.79 -11.08 -9.24
CA ASP A 154 -6.21 -9.75 -9.49
C ASP A 154 -7.15 -8.60 -9.07
N LEU A 155 -6.55 -7.49 -8.63
CA LEU A 155 -7.31 -6.31 -8.18
C LEU A 155 -8.05 -5.59 -9.32
N HIS A 156 -9.17 -4.95 -8.97
CA HIS A 156 -9.92 -4.14 -9.94
C HIS A 156 -9.08 -2.95 -10.49
N PRO A 157 -9.11 -2.65 -11.79
CA PRO A 157 -8.23 -1.65 -12.41
C PRO A 157 -8.41 -0.23 -11.87
N PHE A 158 -9.65 0.17 -11.58
CA PHE A 158 -9.95 1.50 -11.02
C PHE A 158 -9.68 1.62 -9.51
N ARG A 159 -9.25 0.54 -8.84
CA ARG A 159 -8.99 0.55 -7.40
C ARG A 159 -7.98 1.62 -7.02
N LYS A 160 -6.92 1.82 -7.82
CA LYS A 160 -5.90 2.84 -7.56
C LYS A 160 -6.50 4.25 -7.49
N ILE A 161 -7.33 4.61 -8.46
CA ILE A 161 -7.94 5.95 -8.54
C ILE A 161 -8.93 6.15 -7.39
N MET A 162 -9.78 5.15 -7.12
CA MET A 162 -10.74 5.22 -6.02
C MET A 162 -10.03 5.36 -4.67
N MET A 163 -8.96 4.58 -4.44
CA MET A 163 -8.20 4.63 -3.18
C MET A 163 -7.31 5.87 -3.06
N TRP A 164 -7.00 6.55 -4.16
CA TRP A 164 -6.18 7.77 -4.16
C TRP A 164 -6.84 8.91 -3.37
N PHE A 165 -8.16 9.05 -3.43
CA PHE A 165 -8.89 10.05 -2.64
C PHE A 165 -8.80 9.81 -1.12
N PHE A 166 -8.54 8.57 -0.69
CA PHE A 166 -8.37 8.19 0.71
C PHE A 166 -6.90 8.11 1.15
N LYS A 167 -5.97 8.59 0.31
CA LYS A 167 -4.53 8.55 0.59
C LYS A 167 -4.11 9.56 1.65
N SER A 168 -4.71 10.75 1.67
CA SER A 168 -4.43 11.82 2.63
C SER A 168 -5.66 12.71 2.83
N PHE A 169 -5.60 13.60 3.83
CA PHE A 169 -6.68 14.53 4.13
C PHE A 169 -6.92 15.51 2.98
N GLU A 170 -5.86 15.99 2.32
CA GLU A 170 -5.94 16.90 1.18
C GLU A 170 -6.66 16.25 0.01
N ASN A 171 -6.34 14.98 -0.29
CA ASN A 171 -7.00 14.23 -1.36
C ASN A 171 -8.50 14.02 -1.07
N LEU A 172 -8.86 13.81 0.19
CA LEU A 172 -10.25 13.67 0.61
C LEU A 172 -11.01 15.01 0.48
N LEU A 173 -10.34 16.13 0.76
CA LEU A 173 -10.90 17.47 0.58
C LEU A 173 -11.17 17.76 -0.91
N ILE A 174 -10.27 17.35 -1.81
CA ILE A 174 -10.49 17.44 -3.26
C ILE A 174 -11.71 16.61 -3.67
N LEU A 175 -11.85 15.37 -3.18
CA LEU A 175 -13.03 14.55 -3.47
C LEU A 175 -14.31 15.25 -2.99
N THR A 176 -14.29 15.75 -1.76
CA THR A 176 -15.42 16.46 -1.15
C THR A 176 -15.82 17.67 -2.00
N PHE A 177 -14.85 18.46 -2.45
CA PHE A 177 -15.07 19.59 -3.34
C PHE A 177 -15.71 19.16 -4.67
N LEU A 178 -15.16 18.15 -5.34
CA LEU A 178 -15.66 17.66 -6.63
C LEU A 178 -17.08 17.09 -6.54
N VAL A 179 -17.36 16.30 -5.51
CA VAL A 179 -18.70 15.75 -5.26
C VAL A 179 -19.68 16.87 -4.97
N SER A 180 -19.29 17.86 -4.15
CA SER A 180 -20.14 19.02 -3.84
C SER A 180 -20.46 19.84 -5.08
N LEU A 181 -19.49 20.01 -5.98
CA LEU A 181 -19.68 20.70 -7.25
C LEU A 181 -20.66 19.93 -8.15
N LEU A 182 -20.50 18.60 -8.26
CA LEU A 182 -21.39 17.75 -9.04
C LEU A 182 -22.83 17.82 -8.50
N VAL A 183 -22.99 17.67 -7.18
CA VAL A 183 -24.30 17.77 -6.52
C VAL A 183 -24.93 19.15 -6.73
N THR A 184 -24.13 20.21 -6.75
CA THR A 184 -24.61 21.57 -7.06
C THR A 184 -25.14 21.67 -8.49
N PHE A 185 -24.46 21.08 -9.47
CA PHE A 185 -24.97 21.03 -10.86
C PHE A 185 -26.24 20.20 -11.03
N MET A 186 -26.53 19.26 -10.12
CA MET A 186 -27.78 18.50 -10.14
C MET A 186 -28.97 19.29 -9.57
N VAL A 187 -28.74 20.44 -8.92
CA VAL A 187 -29.82 21.30 -8.40
C VAL A 187 -30.50 22.01 -9.58
N PRO A 188 -31.82 21.85 -9.76
CA PRO A 188 -32.54 22.54 -10.83
C PRO A 188 -32.45 24.06 -10.67
N GLN A 189 -32.21 24.76 -11.78
CA GLN A 189 -32.33 26.21 -11.84
C GLN A 189 -33.78 26.61 -11.52
N GLY A 190 -33.97 27.69 -10.76
CA GLY A 190 -35.32 28.12 -10.36
C GLY A 190 -35.80 27.59 -9.01
N LEU A 191 -35.08 26.66 -8.38
CA LEU A 191 -35.51 26.06 -7.10
C LEU A 191 -35.44 27.07 -5.94
N PHE A 192 -34.45 27.97 -5.95
CA PHE A 192 -34.19 28.92 -4.86
C PHE A 192 -34.38 30.39 -5.27
N SER A 193 -34.21 30.74 -6.55
CA SER A 193 -34.49 32.08 -7.06
C SER A 193 -35.05 32.05 -8.49
N LYS A 194 -35.75 33.11 -8.89
CA LYS A 194 -36.32 33.24 -10.26
C LYS A 194 -35.28 33.61 -11.32
N GLU A 195 -34.09 34.08 -10.93
CA GLU A 195 -33.04 34.52 -11.84
C GLU A 195 -31.72 33.85 -11.49
N SER A 196 -31.24 32.96 -12.37
CA SER A 196 -30.00 32.24 -12.17
C SER A 196 -28.79 33.16 -12.35
N ASN A 197 -28.26 33.67 -11.23
CA ASN A 197 -27.03 34.49 -11.21
C ASN A 197 -25.85 33.70 -10.63
N THR A 198 -24.62 34.07 -10.99
CA THR A 198 -23.38 33.40 -10.54
C THR A 198 -23.27 33.38 -9.01
N SER A 199 -23.74 34.43 -8.33
CA SER A 199 -23.76 34.51 -6.87
C SER A 199 -24.67 33.46 -6.22
N GLU A 200 -25.81 33.13 -6.84
CA GLU A 200 -26.72 32.08 -6.36
C GLU A 200 -26.04 30.72 -6.47
N PHE A 201 -25.40 30.43 -7.61
CA PHE A 201 -24.66 29.18 -7.80
C PHE A 201 -23.57 29.00 -6.73
N ILE A 202 -22.81 30.06 -6.43
CA ILE A 202 -21.77 30.04 -5.39
C ILE A 202 -22.40 29.78 -4.00
N MET A 203 -23.55 30.39 -3.70
CA MET A 203 -24.24 30.19 -2.43
C MET A 203 -24.74 28.75 -2.27
N ILE A 204 -25.39 28.19 -3.29
CA ILE A 204 -25.84 26.80 -3.32
C ILE A 204 -24.64 25.86 -3.19
N PHE A 205 -23.54 26.15 -3.89
CA PHE A 205 -22.30 25.38 -3.78
C PHE A 205 -21.77 25.34 -2.35
N PHE A 206 -21.71 26.47 -1.64
CA PHE A 206 -21.24 26.48 -0.25
C PHE A 206 -22.14 25.68 0.69
N PHE A 207 -23.46 25.70 0.46
CA PHE A 207 -24.41 24.91 1.25
C PHE A 207 -24.24 23.42 1.00
N MET A 208 -24.10 23.02 -0.27
CA MET A 208 -23.83 21.65 -0.67
C MET A 208 -22.48 21.16 -0.12
N PHE A 209 -21.43 21.99 -0.23
CA PHE A 209 -20.11 21.67 0.30
C PHE A 209 -20.13 21.42 1.79
N LYS A 210 -20.78 22.28 2.58
CA LYS A 210 -20.95 22.08 4.02
C LYS A 210 -21.68 20.76 4.33
N SER A 211 -22.74 20.46 3.60
CA SER A 211 -23.54 19.25 3.80
C SER A 211 -22.74 17.98 3.48
N VAL A 212 -22.05 17.94 2.34
CA VAL A 212 -21.21 16.80 1.95
C VAL A 212 -20.02 16.67 2.90
N ALA A 213 -19.37 17.77 3.29
CA ALA A 213 -18.28 17.76 4.25
C ALA A 213 -18.72 17.19 5.60
N ALA A 214 -19.90 17.55 6.10
CA ALA A 214 -20.44 16.99 7.34
C ALA A 214 -20.60 15.46 7.26
N VAL A 215 -21.14 14.94 6.15
CA VAL A 215 -21.26 13.50 5.91
C VAL A 215 -19.88 12.84 5.83
N VAL A 216 -18.94 13.43 5.09
CA VAL A 216 -17.57 12.90 4.96
C VAL A 216 -16.85 12.88 6.31
N LEU A 217 -16.98 13.92 7.12
CA LEU A 217 -16.40 13.98 8.47
C LEU A 217 -17.01 12.92 9.38
N PHE A 218 -18.33 12.74 9.34
CA PHE A 218 -19.01 11.69 10.10
C PHE A 218 -18.50 10.29 9.70
N TYR A 219 -18.53 9.94 8.42
CA TYR A 219 -18.09 8.61 7.97
C TYR A 219 -16.58 8.39 8.01
N GLY A 220 -15.78 9.46 7.92
CA GLY A 220 -14.32 9.41 7.98
C GLY A 220 -13.83 9.27 9.42
N PHE A 221 -14.16 10.25 10.27
CA PHE A 221 -13.64 10.33 11.63
C PHE A 221 -14.46 9.53 12.64
N ALA A 222 -15.80 9.58 12.59
CA ALA A 222 -16.62 8.90 13.60
C ALA A 222 -16.56 7.36 13.47
N LEU A 223 -16.26 6.84 12.28
CA LEU A 223 -16.01 5.42 12.06
C LEU A 223 -14.54 5.01 12.24
N GLY A 224 -13.66 5.93 12.70
CA GLY A 224 -12.25 5.64 12.97
C GLY A 224 -11.47 5.18 11.74
N LYS A 225 -11.82 5.67 10.55
CA LYS A 225 -11.14 5.29 9.30
C LYS A 225 -9.94 6.18 9.06
N ASN A 226 -8.76 5.57 9.03
CA ASN A 226 -7.53 6.29 8.74
C ASN A 226 -7.09 6.21 7.28
N PHE A 227 -6.23 7.17 6.94
CA PHE A 227 -5.64 7.34 5.61
C PHE A 227 -4.69 6.20 5.27
N ASN A 228 -4.53 5.92 3.97
CA ASN A 228 -3.70 4.81 3.49
C ASN A 228 -2.25 4.91 3.99
N THR A 229 -1.74 6.12 4.19
CA THR A 229 -0.38 6.41 4.70
C THR A 229 -0.15 5.97 6.15
N ALA A 230 -1.20 5.91 6.97
CA ALA A 230 -1.11 5.52 8.38
C ALA A 230 -1.35 4.01 8.60
N ILE A 231 -2.16 3.39 7.74
CA ILE A 231 -2.66 2.02 7.98
C ILE A 231 -1.79 0.91 7.38
N TRP A 232 -0.85 1.22 6.49
CA TRP A 232 -0.14 0.21 5.68
C TRP A 232 0.67 -0.79 6.51
N ASP A 233 1.22 -0.38 7.66
CA ASP A 233 2.00 -1.21 8.60
C ASP A 233 1.29 -1.36 9.97
N SER A 234 0.04 -0.90 10.07
CA SER A 234 -0.69 -0.95 11.33
C SER A 234 -1.36 -2.32 11.55
N LYS A 235 -1.02 -2.94 12.68
CA LYS A 235 -1.67 -4.14 13.20
C LYS A 235 -3.14 -3.89 13.57
N TYR A 236 -3.47 -2.65 13.94
CA TYR A 236 -4.79 -2.29 14.43
C TYR A 236 -5.70 -1.86 13.28
N PHE A 237 -6.98 -2.22 13.38
CA PHE A 237 -7.97 -1.91 12.36
C PHE A 237 -8.42 -0.43 12.40
N ASN A 238 -8.48 0.14 13.61
CA ASN A 238 -8.94 1.51 13.93
C ASN A 238 -7.82 2.41 14.49
N ALA A 239 -6.58 2.25 14.02
CA ALA A 239 -5.50 3.21 14.29
C ALA A 239 -5.47 4.23 13.17
#